data_AF-A0A6A4ET63-F1
#
_entry.id   AF-A0A6A4ET63-F1
#
_cell.length_a   1.000
_cell.length_b   1.000
_cell.length_c   1.000
_cell.angle_alpha   90.00
_cell.angle_beta   90.00
_cell.angle_gamma   90.00
#
_symmetry.space_group_name_H-M   'P 1'
#
loop_
_entity.id
_entity.type
_entity.pdbx_description
1 polymer ?
#
loop_
_entity_poly.entity_id
_entity_poly.type
_entity_poly.pdbx_seq_one_letter_code
_entity_poly.pdbx_strand_id
1 'polypeptide(L)'
;MTLLVTCVKTPEDWEKARAIRLQVFIHEQHERVGLFILAALIEKKGFYEKCGYSCIDDEIFVDEGAKQCWMTKAAYPVVESSSE
;
A
#
# COMPACT_ATOMS: atom_id res chain seq x y z
N MET A 1 32.10 8.79 11.58
CA MET A 1 31.69 8.66 10.17
C MET A 1 30.83 9.87 9.84
N THR A 2 31.18 10.63 8.81
CA THR A 2 30.36 11.77 8.39
C THR A 2 29.57 11.34 7.16
N LEU A 3 28.27 11.12 7.34
CA LEU A 3 27.38 10.79 6.22
C LEU A 3 27.04 12.08 5.47
N LEU A 4 27.33 12.11 4.16
CA LEU A 4 26.94 13.21 3.30
C LEU A 4 25.45 13.07 2.95
N VAL A 5 24.62 13.99 3.44
CA VAL A 5 23.17 14.01 3.17
C VAL A 5 22.88 15.08 2.13
N THR A 6 22.28 14.68 1.01
CA THR A 6 21.88 15.59 -0.08
C THR A 6 20.37 15.53 -0.27
N CYS A 7 19.71 16.70 -0.34
CA CYS A 7 18.29 16.75 -0.70
C CYS A 7 18.08 16.25 -2.13
N VAL A 8 17.04 15.42 -2.30
CA VAL A 8 16.54 15.01 -3.62
C VAL A 8 15.94 16.23 -4.33
N LYS A 9 16.46 16.56 -5.51
CA LYS A 9 15.99 17.71 -6.30
C LYS A 9 15.46 17.33 -7.68
N THR A 10 15.95 16.24 -8.27
CA THR A 10 15.55 15.81 -9.61
C THR A 10 14.66 14.56 -9.55
N PRO A 11 13.87 14.29 -10.61
CA PRO A 11 13.10 13.05 -10.73
C PRO A 11 13.98 11.79 -10.65
N GLU A 12 15.17 11.81 -11.23
CA GLU A 12 16.11 10.69 -11.22
C GLU A 12 16.65 10.43 -9.81
N ASP A 13 16.95 11.48 -9.05
CA ASP A 13 17.34 11.36 -7.64
C ASP A 13 16.18 10.81 -6.79
N TRP A 14 14.95 11.18 -7.13
CA TRP A 14 13.76 10.67 -6.44
C TRP A 14 13.55 9.18 -6.71
N GLU A 15 13.68 8.74 -7.95
CA GLU A 15 13.58 7.31 -8.31
C GLU A 15 14.64 6.49 -7.58
N LYS A 16 15.90 6.95 -7.54
CA LYS A 16 16.97 6.30 -6.79
C LYS A 16 16.67 6.25 -5.29
N ALA A 17 16.29 7.38 -4.69
CA ALA A 17 15.98 7.44 -3.26
C ALA A 17 14.73 6.62 -2.88
N ARG A 18 13.74 6.54 -3.77
CA ARG A 18 12.56 5.69 -3.62
C ARG A 18 12.92 4.22 -3.73
N ALA A 19 13.75 3.84 -4.71
CA ALA A 19 14.22 2.47 -4.89
C ALA A 19 15.00 1.99 -3.67
N ILE A 20 15.92 2.81 -3.15
CA ILE A 20 16.67 2.50 -1.92
C ILE A 20 15.71 2.38 -0.73
N ARG A 21 14.77 3.32 -0.54
CA ARG A 21 13.78 3.24 0.56
C ARG A 21 12.91 2.00 0.45
N LEU A 22 12.45 1.67 -0.74
CA LEU A 22 11.64 0.49 -1.00
C LEU A 22 12.46 -0.78 -0.76
N GLN A 23 13.72 -0.82 -1.19
CA GLN A 23 14.62 -1.95 -0.98
C GLN A 23 14.94 -2.16 0.51
N VAL A 24 15.27 -1.10 1.25
CA VAL A 24 15.49 -1.18 2.71
C VAL A 24 14.21 -1.65 3.39
N PHE A 25 13.06 -1.08 3.04
CA PHE A 25 11.78 -1.50 3.60
C PHE A 25 11.47 -2.97 3.30
N ILE A 26 11.66 -3.45 2.07
CA ILE A 26 11.44 -4.86 1.70
C ILE A 26 12.46 -5.79 2.38
N HIS A 27 13.73 -5.39 2.43
CA HIS A 27 14.81 -6.22 2.96
C HIS A 27 14.77 -6.30 4.48
N GLU A 28 14.45 -5.21 5.19
CA GLU A 28 14.27 -5.22 6.64
C GLU A 28 12.97 -5.90 7.06
N GLN A 29 11.92 -5.85 6.23
CA GLN A 29 10.64 -6.51 6.55
C GLN A 29 10.60 -7.99 6.17
N HIS A 30 11.55 -8.50 5.36
CA HIS A 30 11.83 -9.90 4.97
C HIS A 30 10.66 -10.81 4.50
N GLU A 31 9.42 -10.40 4.70
CA GLU A 31 8.20 -10.99 4.18
C GLU A 31 7.67 -10.10 3.07
N ARG A 32 7.50 -10.68 1.89
CA ARG A 32 6.73 -10.05 0.83
C ARG A 32 5.32 -9.86 1.38
N VAL A 33 4.95 -8.62 1.69
CA VAL A 33 3.56 -8.29 2.06
C VAL A 33 2.68 -8.83 0.94
N GLY A 34 1.84 -9.82 1.21
CA GLY A 34 0.93 -10.38 0.20
C GLY A 34 -0.30 -9.49 -0.01
N LEU A 35 -0.78 -8.90 1.08
CA LEU A 35 -2.06 -8.22 1.16
C LEU A 35 -1.96 -6.99 2.07
N PHE A 36 -2.45 -5.86 1.61
CA PHE A 36 -2.75 -4.70 2.45
C PHE A 36 -4.19 -4.83 2.95
N ILE A 37 -4.40 -4.66 4.25
CA ILE A 37 -5.73 -4.63 4.89
C ILE A 37 -5.86 -3.28 5.60
N LEU A 38 -6.99 -2.61 5.45
CA LEU A 38 -7.30 -1.36 6.16
C LEU A 38 -8.78 -1.28 6.53
N ALA A 39 -9.09 -0.49 7.54
CA ALA A 39 -10.44 -0.07 7.85
C ALA A 39 -10.73 1.26 7.16
N ALA A 40 -11.80 1.31 6.37
CA ALA A 40 -12.23 2.50 5.66
C ALA A 40 -13.57 2.98 6.20
N LEU A 41 -13.67 4.28 6.50
CA LEU A 41 -14.97 4.93 6.67
C LEU A 41 -15.86 4.67 5.45
N ILE A 42 -17.13 4.32 5.69
CA ILE A 42 -18.07 3.98 4.60
C ILE A 42 -18.18 5.12 3.58
N GLU A 43 -18.18 6.38 4.03
CA GLU A 43 -18.20 7.56 3.16
C GLU A 43 -16.93 7.74 2.31
N LYS A 44 -15.82 7.07 2.66
CA LYS A 44 -14.55 7.09 1.93
C LYS A 44 -14.31 5.82 1.12
N LYS A 45 -15.21 4.83 1.16
CA LYS A 45 -15.06 3.55 0.43
C LYS A 45 -14.68 3.76 -1.05
N GLY A 46 -15.40 4.65 -1.74
CA GLY A 46 -15.15 4.93 -3.16
C GLY A 46 -13.77 5.53 -3.48
N PHE A 47 -13.08 6.14 -2.51
CA PHE A 47 -11.68 6.56 -2.68
C PHE A 47 -10.75 5.35 -2.74
N TYR A 48 -10.92 4.41 -1.81
CA TYR A 48 -10.09 3.22 -1.73
C TYR A 48 -10.35 2.26 -2.91
N GLU A 49 -11.60 2.15 -3.37
CA GLU A 49 -11.95 1.41 -4.60
C GLU A 49 -11.17 1.92 -5.81
N LYS A 50 -11.08 3.26 -5.99
CA LYS A 50 -10.26 3.86 -7.06
C LYS A 50 -8.77 3.59 -6.90
N CYS A 51 -8.30 3.35 -5.68
CA CYS A 51 -6.93 2.94 -5.40
C CYS A 51 -6.69 1.43 -5.57
N GLY A 52 -7.70 0.67 -5.98
CA GLY A 52 -7.63 -0.78 -6.22
C GLY A 52 -7.86 -1.63 -4.97
N TYR A 53 -8.49 -1.07 -3.93
CA TYR A 53 -8.95 -1.86 -2.80
C TYR A 53 -10.36 -2.41 -3.04
N SER A 54 -10.69 -3.54 -2.44
CA SER A 54 -12.03 -4.14 -2.45
C SER A 54 -12.51 -4.41 -1.02
N CYS A 55 -13.81 -4.29 -0.75
CA CYS A 55 -14.37 -4.61 0.57
C CYS A 55 -14.23 -6.10 0.89
N ILE A 56 -13.95 -6.40 2.16
CA ILE A 56 -14.01 -7.76 2.71
C ILE A 56 -15.41 -8.03 3.21
N ASP A 57 -16.05 -9.09 2.72
CA ASP A 57 -17.28 -9.69 3.25
C ASP A 57 -18.48 -8.73 3.46
N ASP A 58 -18.41 -7.53 2.88
CA ASP A 58 -19.36 -6.42 3.03
C ASP A 58 -19.76 -6.09 4.48
N GLU A 59 -18.93 -6.50 5.46
CA GLU A 59 -19.19 -6.24 6.87
C GLU A 59 -18.97 -4.75 7.21
N ILE A 60 -19.98 -4.17 7.88
CA ILE A 60 -19.93 -2.81 8.39
C ILE A 60 -19.89 -2.87 9.91
N PHE A 61 -18.84 -2.29 10.49
CA PHE A 61 -18.70 -2.15 11.94
C PHE A 61 -18.67 -0.67 12.33
N VAL A 62 -18.85 -0.40 13.62
CA VAL A 62 -18.77 0.94 14.20
C VAL A 62 -17.51 1.01 15.04
N ASP A 63 -16.65 1.98 14.72
CA ASP A 63 -15.43 2.25 15.46
C ASP A 63 -15.34 3.77 15.69
N GLU A 64 -15.11 4.14 16.95
CA GLU A 64 -15.20 5.53 17.46
C GLU A 64 -16.48 6.29 17.04
N GLY A 65 -17.60 5.57 16.90
CA GLY A 65 -18.89 6.15 16.49
C GLY A 65 -19.04 6.34 14.98
N ALA A 66 -18.05 5.99 14.18
CA ALA A 66 -18.08 6.07 12.73
C ALA A 66 -18.27 4.69 12.10
N LYS A 67 -19.09 4.61 11.04
CA LYS A 67 -19.28 3.36 10.29
C LYS A 67 -18.07 3.11 9.39
N GLN A 68 -17.50 1.91 9.49
CA GLN A 68 -16.32 1.47 8.76
C GLN A 68 -16.57 0.09 8.11
N CYS A 69 -15.77 -0.23 7.11
CA CYS A 69 -15.67 -1.56 6.52
C CYS A 69 -14.20 -1.93 6.33
N TRP A 70 -13.88 -3.23 6.36
CA TRP A 70 -12.55 -3.70 6.00
C TRP A 70 -12.39 -3.70 4.49
N MET A 71 -11.22 -3.29 4.01
CA MET A 71 -10.86 -3.29 2.60
C MET A 71 -9.46 -3.86 2.38
N THR A 72 -9.25 -4.54 1.26
CA THR A 72 -7.97 -5.17 0.92
C THR A 72 -7.48 -4.85 -0.47
N LYS A 73 -6.15 -4.92 -0.64
CA LYS A 73 -5.47 -4.80 -1.92
C LYS A 73 -4.25 -5.70 -1.94
N ALA A 74 -4.07 -6.47 -3.01
CA ALA A 74 -2.85 -7.24 -3.22
C ALA A 74 -1.64 -6.30 -3.35
N ALA A 75 -0.52 -6.63 -2.70
CA ALA A 75 0.65 -5.76 -2.74
C ALA A 75 1.37 -5.77 -4.09
N TYR A 76 1.16 -6.83 -4.85
CA TYR A 76 1.64 -7.01 -6.21
C TYR A 76 0.43 -7.22 -7.13
N PRO A 77 0.43 -6.67 -8.35
CA PRO A 77 -0.60 -7.00 -9.33
C PRO A 77 -0.57 -8.52 -9.56
N VAL A 78 -1.75 -9.14 -9.51
CA VAL A 78 -1.90 -10.52 -9.97
C VAL A 78 -1.60 -10.50 -11.47
N VAL A 79 -0.41 -10.93 -11.84
CA VAL A 79 -0.12 -11.26 -13.24
C VAL A 79 -1.00 -12.46 -13.51
N GLU A 80 -2.10 -12.27 -14.25
CA GLU A 80 -2.85 -13.39 -14.78
C GLU A 80 -1.89 -14.18 -15.66
N SER A 81 -1.40 -15.31 -15.16
CA SER A 81 -0.75 -16.29 -16.00
C SER A 81 -1.82 -16.83 -16.92
N SER A 82 -1.92 -16.26 -18.13
CA SER A 82 -2.58 -16.90 -19.27
C SER A 82 -1.97 -18.28 -19.39
N SER A 83 -2.64 -19.26 -18.80
CA SER A 83 -2.31 -20.67 -18.93
C SER A 83 -3.05 -21.09 -20.18
N GLU A 84 -2.30 -21.19 -21.28
CA GLU A 84 -2.74 -21.76 -22.54
C GLU A 84 -2.34 -23.25 -22.59
#